data_AF-A0A7I4CWB5-F1
#
_entry.id   AF-A0A7I4CWB5-F1
#
_cell.length_a   1.000
_cell.length_b   1.000
_cell.length_c   1.000
_cell.angle_alpha   90.00
_cell.angle_beta   90.00
_cell.angle_gamma   90.00
#
_symmetry.space_group_name_H-M   'P 1'
#
loop_
_entity.id
_entity.type
_entity.pdbx_description
1 polymer ?
#
loop_
_entity_poly.entity_id
_entity_poly.type
_entity_poly.pdbx_seq_one_letter_code
_entity_poly.pdbx_strand_id
1 'polypeptide(L)'
;MGYCLLQAPPTILVRPHPAFWRFIHGMAVVYLVFLTFLLFQNRDDARQFLKYLHPDLGVQLKERSYGTDCRIYTPEKPNKFSNVYDTLFDEYVVAHTIGWWCKAIMIRNQPFLWALSIAFEFCERSLIHMLPNFNECWWDSFVLDVLICNWFGIWAGMKTVKYFDGKEYNWVGVSQQKSFYGKVRRTLGQFTPSYWDKDEWNALQGPWRFLEVLALGVVILTVEVMGFFLKFVLWIPPLNPLNSYRLAIWWLIANPAIREYNMFLQSSDMNKKLGAFCWMGLSIAIMEILICVKFGRGLFPAPVPKQVILFWSVNIVGLVIFLCGWTYKNYKENKRAGNKKSKTEQSTKKLS
;
A
#
# COMPACT_ATOMS: atom_id res chain seq x y z
N MET A 1 17.88 6.04 18.78
CA MET A 1 16.65 6.87 18.67
C MET A 1 16.90 8.36 18.91
N GLY A 2 17.58 8.78 19.98
CA GLY A 2 17.90 10.20 20.23
C GLY A 2 18.64 10.90 19.07
N TYR A 3 19.59 10.21 18.43
CA TYR A 3 20.29 10.72 17.24
C TYR A 3 19.33 11.02 16.07
N CYS A 4 18.45 10.08 15.71
CA CYS A 4 17.52 10.25 14.60
C CYS A 4 16.53 11.41 14.84
N LEU A 5 16.05 11.60 16.07
CA LEU A 5 15.18 12.72 16.44
C LEU A 5 15.80 14.10 16.11
N LEU A 6 17.11 14.21 16.25
CA LEU A 6 17.86 15.44 16.05
C LEU A 6 18.35 15.59 14.61
N GLN A 7 18.82 14.50 13.99
CA GLN A 7 19.59 14.52 12.74
C GLN A 7 18.88 13.92 11.52
N ALA A 8 17.75 13.23 11.70
CA ALA A 8 17.04 12.65 10.55
C ALA A 8 16.50 13.76 9.64
N PRO A 9 16.48 13.53 8.31
CA PRO A 9 16.04 14.52 7.34
C PRO A 9 14.61 14.95 7.65
N PRO A 10 14.28 16.24 7.47
CA PRO A 10 12.89 16.69 7.54
C PRO A 10 12.08 16.02 6.43
N THR A 11 10.81 15.75 6.73
CA THR A 11 9.81 15.34 5.72
C THR A 11 8.79 16.46 5.54
N ILE A 12 7.94 16.29 4.54
CA ILE A 12 6.86 17.20 4.16
C ILE A 12 5.78 17.27 5.25
N LEU A 13 5.61 16.18 6.02
CA LEU A 13 4.68 16.15 7.13
C LEU A 13 5.23 16.91 8.34
N VAL A 14 4.54 17.98 8.74
CA VAL A 14 4.90 18.80 9.89
C VAL A 14 4.20 18.33 11.18
N ARG A 15 2.97 17.80 11.08
CA ARG A 15 2.19 17.31 12.22
C ARG A 15 2.15 15.79 12.31
N PRO A 16 2.13 15.16 13.51
CA PRO A 16 1.94 15.79 14.84
C PRO A 16 3.04 16.72 15.30
N HIS A 17 4.28 16.39 14.97
CA HIS A 17 5.43 17.23 15.23
C HIS A 17 6.58 16.75 14.31
N PRO A 18 7.50 17.61 13.85
CA PRO A 18 8.63 17.17 13.03
C PRO A 18 9.47 16.08 13.71
N ALA A 19 9.63 16.18 15.04
CA ALA A 19 10.32 15.16 15.84
C ALA A 19 9.64 13.79 15.76
N PHE A 20 8.31 13.73 15.68
CA PHE A 20 7.60 12.46 15.51
C PHE A 20 8.00 11.79 14.20
N TRP A 21 7.99 12.52 13.08
CA TRP A 21 8.39 11.94 11.80
C TRP A 21 9.86 11.57 11.74
N ARG A 22 10.75 12.36 12.37
CA ARG A 22 12.16 12.00 12.52
C ARG A 22 12.35 10.72 13.35
N PHE A 23 11.51 10.51 14.37
CA PHE A 23 11.47 9.26 15.11
C PHE A 23 11.01 8.09 14.25
N ILE A 24 9.93 8.25 13.47
CA ILE A 24 9.46 7.22 12.52
C ILE A 24 10.55 6.88 11.50
N HIS A 25 11.27 7.87 10.96
CA HIS A 25 12.42 7.63 10.09
C HIS A 25 13.50 6.80 10.81
N GLY A 26 13.78 7.09 12.08
CA GLY A 26 14.69 6.27 12.91
C GLY A 26 14.20 4.83 13.08
N MET A 27 12.90 4.61 13.33
CA MET A 27 12.30 3.27 13.38
C MET A 27 12.43 2.54 12.05
N ALA A 28 12.22 3.23 10.93
CA ALA A 28 12.38 2.67 9.60
C ALA A 28 13.83 2.21 9.35
N VAL A 29 14.83 3.00 9.78
CA VAL A 29 16.24 2.61 9.71
C VAL A 29 16.53 1.37 10.57
N VAL A 30 16.02 1.33 11.81
CA VAL A 30 16.20 0.15 12.68
C VAL A 30 15.57 -1.09 12.04
N TYR A 31 14.37 -0.94 11.47
CA TYR A 31 13.71 -2.03 10.77
C TYR A 31 14.51 -2.50 9.55
N LEU A 32 15.03 -1.57 8.74
CA LEU A 32 15.87 -1.88 7.59
C LEU A 32 17.17 -2.61 7.99
N VAL A 33 17.82 -2.17 9.07
CA VAL A 33 19.01 -2.84 9.62
C VAL A 33 18.65 -4.25 10.12
N PHE A 34 17.51 -4.41 10.78
CA PHE A 34 17.02 -5.71 11.22
C PHE A 34 16.74 -6.66 10.03
N LEU A 35 16.08 -6.18 8.97
CA LEU A 35 15.89 -6.95 7.74
C LEU A 35 17.24 -7.31 7.09
N THR A 36 18.21 -6.40 7.11
CA THR A 36 19.57 -6.68 6.64
C THR A 36 20.22 -7.79 7.44
N PHE A 37 20.14 -7.73 8.77
CA PHE A 37 20.63 -8.79 9.64
C PHE A 37 19.97 -10.13 9.30
N LEU A 38 18.63 -10.18 9.19
CA LEU A 38 17.90 -11.39 8.82
C LEU A 38 18.33 -11.92 7.45
N LEU A 39 18.53 -11.05 6.46
CA LEU A 39 18.97 -11.44 5.12
C LEU A 39 20.31 -12.19 5.15
N PHE A 40 21.21 -11.89 6.10
CA PHE A 40 22.49 -12.60 6.23
C PHE A 40 22.39 -13.92 7.02
N GLN A 41 21.30 -14.17 7.75
CA GLN A 41 21.08 -15.45 8.43
C GLN A 41 20.67 -16.57 7.45
N ASN A 42 20.83 -17.83 7.87
CA ASN A 42 20.13 -18.93 7.22
C ASN A 42 18.65 -18.91 7.61
N ARG A 43 17.80 -19.56 6.80
CA ARG A 43 16.35 -19.59 7.06
C ARG A 43 16.01 -20.14 8.44
N ASP A 44 16.64 -21.25 8.83
CA ASP A 44 16.33 -21.90 10.10
C ASP A 44 16.90 -21.13 11.29
N ASP A 45 18.11 -20.57 11.15
CA ASP A 45 18.70 -19.67 12.16
C ASP A 45 17.83 -18.41 12.35
N ALA A 46 17.33 -17.82 11.27
CA ALA A 46 16.40 -16.68 11.33
C ALA A 46 15.11 -17.03 12.08
N ARG A 47 14.51 -18.20 11.78
CA ARG A 47 13.33 -18.70 12.50
C ARG A 47 13.59 -18.87 13.99
N GLN A 48 14.75 -19.43 14.36
CA GLN A 48 15.12 -19.59 15.76
C GLN A 48 15.43 -18.25 16.42
N PHE A 49 16.05 -17.32 15.71
CA PHE A 49 16.33 -15.97 16.22
C PHE A 49 15.05 -15.24 16.62
N LEU A 50 13.95 -15.40 15.86
CA LEU A 50 12.68 -14.76 16.18
C LEU A 50 12.11 -15.18 17.55
N LYS A 51 12.56 -16.28 18.15
CA LYS A 51 12.20 -16.68 19.53
C LYS A 51 12.60 -15.65 20.57
N TYR A 52 13.65 -14.87 20.32
CA TYR A 52 14.08 -13.79 21.21
C TYR A 52 13.11 -12.59 21.18
N LEU A 53 12.30 -12.45 20.12
CA LEU A 53 11.26 -11.44 20.05
C LEU A 53 9.96 -11.95 20.68
N HIS A 54 9.57 -13.19 20.33
CA HIS A 54 8.36 -13.83 20.82
C HIS A 54 8.62 -15.34 21.02
N PRO A 55 8.43 -15.88 22.24
CA PRO A 55 8.87 -17.25 22.57
C PRO A 55 8.09 -18.35 21.84
N ASP A 56 6.90 -18.05 21.32
CA ASP A 56 6.01 -18.93 20.56
C ASP A 56 6.46 -19.15 19.09
N LEU A 57 7.49 -18.43 18.63
CA LEU A 57 7.98 -18.51 17.25
C LEU A 57 8.98 -19.65 17.01
N GLY A 58 9.36 -19.83 15.75
CA GLY A 58 10.38 -20.81 15.34
C GLY A 58 9.90 -22.25 15.34
N VAL A 59 8.57 -22.45 15.29
CA VAL A 59 7.90 -23.75 15.14
C VAL A 59 7.08 -23.72 13.85
N GLN A 60 7.10 -24.83 13.10
CA GLN A 60 6.34 -24.94 11.86
C GLN A 60 4.83 -24.82 12.13
N LEU A 61 4.18 -23.96 11.38
CA LEU A 61 2.74 -23.73 11.46
C LEU A 61 1.99 -24.80 10.65
N LYS A 62 0.79 -25.16 11.13
CA LYS A 62 -0.14 -25.97 10.34
C LYS A 62 -0.64 -25.15 9.16
N GLU A 63 -0.64 -25.75 7.98
CA GLU A 63 -1.23 -25.12 6.79
C GLU A 63 -2.75 -24.99 6.97
N ARG A 64 -3.29 -23.78 6.76
CA ARG A 64 -4.72 -23.50 6.80
C ARG A 64 -5.15 -23.09 5.40
N SER A 65 -6.04 -23.87 4.79
CA SER A 65 -6.67 -23.50 3.52
C SER A 65 -8.11 -23.10 3.77
N TYR A 66 -8.51 -21.93 3.28
CA TYR A 66 -9.82 -21.33 3.52
C TYR A 66 -10.86 -21.85 2.51
N GLY A 67 -10.47 -22.02 1.26
CA GLY A 67 -11.31 -22.37 0.11
C GLY A 67 -11.43 -23.87 -0.16
N THR A 68 -11.44 -24.71 0.88
CA THR A 68 -11.62 -26.18 0.72
C THR A 68 -13.08 -26.58 0.55
N ASP A 69 -14.02 -25.90 1.22
CA ASP A 69 -15.46 -26.06 1.06
C ASP A 69 -16.14 -24.69 1.01
N CYS A 70 -16.52 -24.25 -0.19
CA CYS A 70 -17.12 -22.93 -0.41
C CYS A 70 -18.65 -22.90 -0.37
N ARG A 71 -19.29 -23.97 0.10
CA ARG A 71 -20.75 -24.00 0.27
C ARG A 71 -21.15 -23.04 1.39
N ILE A 72 -22.07 -22.14 1.09
CA ILE A 72 -22.69 -21.22 2.07
C ILE A 72 -23.53 -22.01 3.08
N TYR A 73 -24.23 -23.04 2.59
CA TYR A 73 -25.09 -23.90 3.39
C TYR A 73 -24.56 -25.34 3.41
N THR A 74 -24.21 -25.83 4.59
CA THR A 74 -23.68 -27.17 4.85
C THR A 74 -24.61 -27.91 5.81
N PRO A 75 -25.67 -28.59 5.31
CA PRO A 75 -26.64 -29.25 6.16
C PRO A 75 -26.05 -30.43 6.95
N GLU A 76 -24.88 -30.93 6.56
CA GLU A 76 -24.21 -32.05 7.22
C GLU A 76 -23.49 -31.65 8.51
N LYS A 77 -23.25 -30.35 8.74
CA LYS A 77 -22.51 -29.84 9.91
C LYS A 77 -23.48 -29.37 11.01
N PRO A 78 -23.06 -29.40 12.30
CA PRO A 78 -23.89 -28.91 13.41
C PRO A 78 -24.32 -27.46 13.23
N ASN A 79 -23.41 -26.59 12.75
CA ASN A 79 -23.73 -25.26 12.27
C ASN A 79 -23.91 -25.30 10.75
N LYS A 80 -25.14 -25.07 10.29
CA LYS A 80 -25.51 -25.11 8.87
C LYS A 80 -24.81 -24.05 8.00
N PHE A 81 -24.25 -23.01 8.63
CA PHE A 81 -23.50 -21.94 7.96
C PHE A 81 -22.07 -21.85 8.53
N SER A 82 -21.48 -22.98 8.95
CA SER A 82 -20.17 -22.95 9.61
C SER A 82 -19.10 -22.25 8.78
N ASN A 83 -19.04 -22.53 7.47
CA ASN A 83 -18.01 -21.95 6.59
C ASN A 83 -18.12 -20.42 6.55
N VAL A 84 -19.33 -19.88 6.50
CA VAL A 84 -19.56 -18.42 6.53
C VAL A 84 -19.22 -17.84 7.89
N TYR A 85 -19.61 -18.52 8.97
CA TYR A 85 -19.32 -18.07 10.33
C TYR A 85 -17.82 -18.03 10.60
N ASP A 86 -17.10 -19.09 10.22
CA ASP A 86 -15.66 -19.21 10.42
C ASP A 86 -14.89 -18.12 9.65
N THR A 87 -15.34 -17.76 8.44
CA THR A 87 -14.78 -16.66 7.65
C THR A 87 -15.12 -15.29 8.25
N LEU A 88 -16.38 -15.04 8.63
CA LEU A 88 -16.82 -13.73 9.15
C LEU A 88 -16.14 -13.33 10.46
N PHE A 89 -15.76 -14.31 11.28
CA PHE A 89 -15.08 -14.10 12.56
C PHE A 89 -13.56 -14.32 12.48
N ASP A 90 -12.99 -14.38 11.28
CA ASP A 90 -11.55 -14.45 11.08
C ASP A 90 -10.89 -13.07 11.26
N GLU A 91 -9.64 -13.04 11.71
CA GLU A 91 -8.85 -11.83 11.90
C GLU A 91 -8.72 -10.98 10.61
N TYR A 92 -8.80 -11.61 9.44
CA TYR A 92 -8.65 -10.92 8.15
C TYR A 92 -9.79 -9.95 7.84
N VAL A 93 -11.01 -10.17 8.34
CA VAL A 93 -12.15 -9.23 8.17
C VAL A 93 -11.83 -7.86 8.79
N VAL A 94 -11.27 -7.88 10.00
CA VAL A 94 -10.84 -6.67 10.70
C VAL A 94 -9.62 -6.06 10.01
N ALA A 95 -8.66 -6.89 9.61
CA ALA A 95 -7.46 -6.44 8.90
C ALA A 95 -7.78 -5.76 7.56
N HIS A 96 -8.73 -6.29 6.79
CA HIS A 96 -9.20 -5.70 5.53
C HIS A 96 -9.88 -4.37 5.81
N THR A 97 -10.87 -4.35 6.71
CA THR A 97 -11.62 -3.14 7.02
C THR A 97 -10.73 -1.99 7.51
N ILE A 98 -9.89 -2.24 8.52
CA ILE A 98 -8.98 -1.23 9.07
C ILE A 98 -7.85 -0.92 8.08
N GLY A 99 -7.33 -1.93 7.40
CA GLY A 99 -6.27 -1.78 6.40
C GLY A 99 -6.68 -0.85 5.26
N TRP A 100 -7.88 -1.03 4.70
CA TRP A 100 -8.41 -0.17 3.65
C TRP A 100 -8.77 1.23 4.13
N TRP A 101 -9.23 1.37 5.38
CA TRP A 101 -9.37 2.69 6.01
C TRP A 101 -8.03 3.43 6.11
N CYS A 102 -6.99 2.74 6.59
CA CYS A 102 -5.62 3.27 6.69
C CYS A 102 -5.06 3.67 5.31
N LYS A 103 -5.25 2.82 4.29
CA LYS A 103 -4.85 3.10 2.90
C LYS A 103 -5.60 4.30 2.32
N ALA A 104 -6.88 4.43 2.61
CA ALA A 104 -7.69 5.54 2.11
C ALA A 104 -7.22 6.90 2.67
N ILE A 105 -6.84 6.96 3.95
CA ILE A 105 -6.24 8.15 4.56
C ILE A 105 -4.90 8.52 3.91
N MET A 106 -4.14 7.50 3.53
CA MET A 106 -2.81 7.62 2.97
C MET A 106 -2.80 8.04 1.49
N ILE A 107 -3.66 7.44 0.66
CA ILE A 107 -3.68 7.61 -0.81
C ILE A 107 -4.65 8.70 -1.27
N ARG A 108 -5.74 8.90 -0.51
CA ARG A 108 -6.73 9.97 -0.69
C ARG A 108 -7.37 10.03 -2.08
N ASN A 109 -7.43 8.90 -2.79
CA ASN A 109 -7.96 8.81 -4.14
C ASN A 109 -8.83 7.57 -4.31
N GLN A 110 -10.15 7.79 -4.40
CA GLN A 110 -11.14 6.71 -4.47
C GLN A 110 -10.91 5.78 -5.68
N PRO A 111 -10.80 6.25 -6.93
CA PRO A 111 -10.61 5.33 -8.06
C PRO A 111 -9.35 4.47 -7.95
N PHE A 112 -8.24 5.05 -7.49
CA PHE A 112 -7.00 4.31 -7.34
C PHE A 112 -7.08 3.27 -6.21
N LEU A 113 -7.75 3.58 -5.10
CA LEU A 113 -8.00 2.61 -4.01
C LEU A 113 -8.85 1.43 -4.49
N TRP A 114 -9.89 1.67 -5.29
CA TRP A 114 -10.70 0.59 -5.87
C TRP A 114 -9.88 -0.29 -6.82
N ALA A 115 -9.04 0.33 -7.66
CA ALA A 115 -8.16 -0.40 -8.55
C ALA A 115 -7.18 -1.27 -7.75
N LEU A 116 -6.61 -0.75 -6.65
CA LEU A 116 -5.73 -1.52 -5.77
C LEU A 116 -6.47 -2.67 -5.07
N SER A 117 -7.70 -2.45 -4.62
CA SER A 117 -8.53 -3.47 -3.97
C SER A 117 -8.74 -4.67 -4.88
N ILE A 118 -9.18 -4.42 -6.10
CA ILE A 118 -9.40 -5.47 -7.10
C ILE A 118 -8.06 -6.10 -7.53
N ALA A 119 -6.99 -5.31 -7.67
CA ALA A 119 -5.68 -5.81 -8.05
C ALA A 119 -5.07 -6.75 -7.00
N PHE A 120 -5.34 -6.50 -5.71
CA PHE A 120 -4.89 -7.36 -4.62
C PHE A 120 -5.54 -8.76 -4.71
N GLU A 121 -6.85 -8.85 -4.95
CA GLU A 121 -7.53 -10.13 -5.20
C GLU A 121 -6.91 -10.91 -6.38
N PHE A 122 -6.55 -10.21 -7.45
CA PHE A 122 -5.86 -10.84 -8.58
C PHE A 122 -4.47 -11.34 -8.21
N CYS A 123 -3.74 -10.64 -7.33
CA CYS A 123 -2.47 -11.10 -6.80
C CYS A 123 -2.64 -12.38 -5.98
N GLU A 124 -3.59 -12.40 -5.05
CA GLU A 124 -3.86 -13.58 -4.20
C GLU A 124 -4.24 -14.78 -5.05
N ARG A 125 -5.20 -14.60 -5.97
CA ARG A 125 -5.61 -15.66 -6.91
C ARG A 125 -4.45 -16.18 -7.75
N SER A 126 -3.55 -15.30 -8.19
CA SER A 126 -2.37 -15.67 -8.97
C SER A 126 -1.37 -16.48 -8.16
N LEU A 127 -1.30 -16.28 -6.85
CA LEU A 127 -0.27 -16.82 -5.96
C LEU A 127 -0.72 -18.04 -5.14
N ILE A 128 -1.96 -18.53 -5.33
CA ILE A 128 -2.49 -19.75 -4.69
C ILE A 128 -1.55 -20.94 -4.79
N HIS A 129 -0.91 -21.12 -5.95
CA HIS A 129 0.02 -22.22 -6.18
C HIS A 129 1.29 -22.16 -5.31
N MET A 130 1.64 -20.99 -4.77
CA MET A 130 2.75 -20.81 -3.84
C MET A 130 2.28 -20.81 -2.38
N LEU A 131 1.15 -20.17 -2.10
CA LEU A 131 0.63 -19.98 -0.75
C LEU A 131 -0.81 -20.50 -0.65
N PRO A 132 -1.05 -21.66 -0.01
CA PRO A 132 -2.39 -22.22 0.18
C PRO A 132 -3.35 -21.31 0.96
N ASN A 133 -2.80 -20.39 1.76
CA ASN A 133 -3.58 -19.40 2.51
C ASN A 133 -4.36 -18.46 1.57
N PHE A 134 -3.90 -18.21 0.34
CA PHE A 134 -4.63 -17.39 -0.64
C PHE A 134 -5.74 -18.15 -1.37
N ASN A 135 -5.90 -19.45 -1.11
CA ASN A 135 -7.03 -20.18 -1.66
C ASN A 135 -8.24 -19.86 -0.80
N GLU A 136 -9.00 -18.86 -1.20
CA GLU A 136 -10.24 -18.40 -0.58
C GLU A 136 -11.45 -18.71 -1.47
N CYS A 137 -12.64 -18.58 -0.89
CA CYS A 137 -13.87 -18.79 -1.62
C CYS A 137 -14.22 -17.59 -2.50
N TRP A 138 -14.88 -17.83 -3.63
CA TRP A 138 -15.25 -16.74 -4.55
C TRP A 138 -16.09 -15.64 -3.88
N TRP A 139 -16.96 -16.02 -2.93
CA TRP A 139 -17.82 -15.09 -2.19
C TRP A 139 -17.06 -14.40 -1.06
N ASP A 140 -15.97 -15.00 -0.58
CA ASP A 140 -15.07 -14.40 0.41
C ASP A 140 -14.31 -13.25 -0.27
N SER A 141 -13.48 -13.59 -1.26
CA SER A 141 -12.65 -12.65 -2.02
C SER A 141 -13.46 -11.55 -2.72
N PHE A 142 -14.58 -11.86 -3.38
CA PHE A 142 -15.33 -10.81 -4.11
C PHE A 142 -16.38 -10.10 -3.26
N VAL A 143 -17.21 -10.85 -2.52
CA VAL A 143 -18.35 -10.25 -1.81
C VAL A 143 -17.91 -9.71 -0.46
N LEU A 144 -17.25 -10.53 0.36
CA LEU A 144 -16.84 -10.12 1.69
C LEU A 144 -15.68 -9.12 1.63
N ASP A 145 -14.60 -9.45 0.94
CA ASP A 145 -13.43 -8.57 0.90
C ASP A 145 -13.69 -7.33 0.05
N VAL A 146 -13.86 -7.46 -1.27
CA VAL A 146 -13.97 -6.29 -2.16
C VAL A 146 -15.21 -5.44 -1.86
N LEU A 147 -16.40 -6.06 -1.83
CA LEU A 147 -17.67 -5.31 -1.78
C LEU A 147 -18.11 -4.89 -0.39
N ILE A 148 -17.66 -5.56 0.68
CA ILE A 148 -18.06 -5.25 2.06
C ILE A 148 -16.90 -4.60 2.81
N CYS A 149 -15.84 -5.35 3.14
CA CYS A 149 -14.75 -4.90 4.01
C CYS A 149 -13.94 -3.77 3.37
N ASN A 150 -13.47 -3.97 2.15
CA ASN A 150 -12.64 -3.01 1.43
C ASN A 150 -13.46 -1.78 1.05
N TRP A 151 -14.69 -1.97 0.52
CA TRP A 151 -15.63 -0.88 0.25
C TRP A 151 -15.87 -0.01 1.49
N PHE A 152 -16.20 -0.63 2.62
CA PHE A 152 -16.50 0.08 3.86
C PHE A 152 -15.26 0.80 4.39
N GLY A 153 -14.10 0.15 4.41
CA GLY A 153 -12.83 0.75 4.80
C GLY A 153 -12.48 1.97 3.95
N ILE A 154 -12.57 1.84 2.61
CA ILE A 154 -12.33 2.94 1.67
C ILE A 154 -13.32 4.08 1.92
N TRP A 155 -14.61 3.78 2.02
CA TRP A 155 -15.66 4.77 2.26
C TRP A 155 -15.43 5.52 3.58
N ALA A 156 -15.17 4.80 4.68
CA ALA A 156 -14.94 5.38 5.99
C ALA A 156 -13.65 6.23 6.01
N GLY A 157 -12.59 5.78 5.35
CA GLY A 157 -11.34 6.51 5.27
C GLY A 157 -11.48 7.79 4.45
N MET A 158 -12.16 7.74 3.30
CA MET A 158 -12.42 8.93 2.49
C MET A 158 -13.40 9.91 3.17
N LYS A 159 -14.36 9.41 3.95
CA LYS A 159 -15.18 10.26 4.83
C LYS A 159 -14.35 10.93 5.93
N THR A 160 -13.39 10.20 6.50
CA THR A 160 -12.43 10.74 7.49
C THR A 160 -11.63 11.89 6.87
N VAL A 161 -11.04 11.67 5.68
CA VAL A 161 -10.32 12.70 4.93
C VAL A 161 -11.21 13.93 4.69
N LYS A 162 -12.42 13.74 4.14
CA LYS A 162 -13.37 14.84 3.87
C LYS A 162 -13.78 15.61 5.13
N TYR A 163 -13.96 14.91 6.25
CA TYR A 163 -14.34 15.52 7.53
C TYR A 163 -13.26 16.46 8.07
N PHE A 164 -11.98 16.15 7.83
CA PHE A 164 -10.87 17.01 8.25
C PHE A 164 -10.48 18.07 7.21
N ASP A 165 -10.66 17.80 5.92
CA ASP A 165 -10.48 18.76 4.82
C ASP A 165 -11.41 19.99 4.98
N GLY A 166 -12.70 19.74 5.28
CA GLY A 166 -13.69 20.81 5.44
C GLY A 166 -13.65 21.59 6.76
N LYS A 167 -12.62 21.44 7.59
CA LYS A 167 -12.52 22.16 8.87
C LYS A 167 -11.64 23.39 8.77
N GLU A 168 -12.20 24.55 9.07
CA GLU A 168 -11.42 25.76 9.33
C GLU A 168 -10.62 25.56 10.63
N TYR A 169 -9.29 25.51 10.50
CA TYR A 169 -8.40 25.34 11.64
C TYR A 169 -8.21 26.68 12.35
N ASN A 170 -8.86 26.84 13.50
CA ASN A 170 -8.57 27.98 14.37
C ASN A 170 -7.17 27.80 14.99
N TRP A 171 -6.24 28.71 14.66
CA TRP A 171 -4.81 28.60 15.01
C TRP A 171 -4.48 28.91 16.48
N VAL A 172 -5.49 29.19 17.29
CA VAL A 172 -5.38 29.48 18.73
C VAL A 172 -4.66 28.33 19.46
N GLY A 173 -3.75 28.70 20.37
CA GLY A 173 -2.94 27.76 21.15
C GLY A 173 -3.76 26.92 22.13
N VAL A 174 -3.20 25.81 22.63
CA VAL A 174 -3.85 24.97 23.66
C VAL A 174 -4.07 25.76 24.95
N SER A 175 -3.11 26.61 25.34
CA SER A 175 -3.20 27.47 26.53
C SER A 175 -4.33 28.48 26.47
N GLN A 176 -4.71 28.91 25.26
CA GLN A 176 -5.74 29.92 25.00
C GLN A 176 -7.16 29.32 24.91
N GLN A 177 -7.30 27.98 25.01
CA GLN A 177 -8.62 27.33 25.05
C GLN A 177 -9.29 27.55 26.41
N LYS A 178 -10.48 28.14 26.41
CA LYS A 178 -11.22 28.50 27.62
C LYS A 178 -11.77 27.30 28.40
N SER A 179 -12.03 26.16 27.75
CA SER A 179 -12.60 24.96 28.37
C SER A 179 -11.65 23.77 28.36
N PHE A 180 -11.77 22.89 29.36
CA PHE A 180 -11.00 21.63 29.43
C PHE A 180 -11.26 20.75 28.20
N TYR A 181 -12.53 20.64 27.77
CA TYR A 181 -12.89 19.92 26.55
C TYR A 181 -12.25 20.54 25.29
N GLY A 182 -12.17 21.87 25.23
CA GLY A 182 -11.46 22.59 24.17
C GLY A 182 -9.96 22.30 24.17
N LYS A 183 -9.33 22.21 25.35
CA LYS A 183 -7.92 21.81 25.49
C LYS A 183 -7.69 20.39 24.99
N VAL A 184 -8.50 19.41 25.43
CA VAL A 184 -8.40 18.01 25.00
C VAL A 184 -8.61 17.88 23.49
N ARG A 185 -9.68 18.49 22.95
CA ARG A 185 -9.95 18.50 21.50
C ARG A 185 -8.81 19.13 20.70
N ARG A 186 -8.21 20.22 21.21
CA ARG A 186 -7.07 20.90 20.56
C ARG A 186 -5.81 20.05 20.59
N THR A 187 -5.52 19.38 21.71
CA THR A 187 -4.40 18.44 21.85
C THR A 187 -4.55 17.27 20.89
N LEU A 188 -5.73 16.63 20.84
CA LEU A 188 -6.00 15.55 19.90
C LEU A 188 -5.89 16.02 18.43
N GLY A 189 -6.33 17.24 18.13
CA GLY A 189 -6.20 17.85 16.81
C GLY A 189 -4.74 18.05 16.35
N GLN A 190 -3.76 18.12 17.27
CA GLN A 190 -2.35 18.18 16.90
C GLN A 190 -1.89 16.88 16.23
N PHE A 191 -2.51 15.74 16.54
CA PHE A 191 -2.19 14.45 15.92
C PHE A 191 -2.74 14.28 14.50
N THR A 192 -3.48 15.27 13.99
CA THR A 192 -3.92 15.29 12.60
C THR A 192 -2.97 16.11 11.72
N PRO A 193 -2.80 15.76 10.43
CA PRO A 193 -2.08 16.57 9.45
C PRO A 193 -2.44 18.06 9.51
N SER A 194 -1.48 18.92 9.17
CA SER A 194 -1.70 20.38 9.09
C SER A 194 -2.71 20.76 8.01
N TYR A 195 -2.66 20.04 6.88
CA TYR A 195 -3.58 20.17 5.76
C TYR A 195 -4.01 18.78 5.27
N TRP A 196 -5.30 18.68 4.93
CA TRP A 196 -5.96 17.47 4.43
C TRP A 196 -6.26 17.56 2.94
N ASP A 197 -5.28 18.05 2.18
CA ASP A 197 -5.42 18.20 0.74
C ASP A 197 -5.58 16.83 0.07
N LYS A 198 -6.36 16.82 -1.02
CA LYS A 198 -6.52 15.65 -1.88
C LYS A 198 -5.27 15.51 -2.74
N ASP A 199 -4.70 14.31 -2.76
CA ASP A 199 -3.58 14.02 -3.64
C ASP A 199 -4.08 13.92 -5.09
N GLU A 200 -3.64 14.85 -5.92
CA GLU A 200 -3.96 14.84 -7.34
C GLU A 200 -2.99 13.93 -8.09
N TRP A 201 -3.39 12.67 -8.27
CA TRP A 201 -2.60 11.68 -9.00
C TRP A 201 -2.62 11.91 -10.51
N ASN A 202 -3.77 12.34 -11.03
CA ASN A 202 -3.97 12.68 -12.44
C ASN A 202 -3.40 11.62 -13.42
N ALA A 203 -3.62 10.33 -13.13
CA ALA A 203 -3.05 9.21 -13.87
C ALA A 203 -3.34 9.25 -15.38
N LEU A 204 -4.46 9.86 -15.79
CA LEU A 204 -4.87 9.94 -17.19
C LEU A 204 -4.36 11.20 -17.93
N GLN A 205 -3.46 12.00 -17.35
CA GLN A 205 -2.87 13.17 -18.02
C GLN A 205 -1.93 12.80 -19.18
N GLY A 206 -1.27 11.65 -19.11
CA GLY A 206 -0.38 11.18 -20.15
C GLY A 206 0.15 9.77 -19.88
N PRO A 207 0.71 9.10 -20.89
CA PRO A 207 1.16 7.72 -20.77
C PRO A 207 2.28 7.56 -19.73
N TRP A 208 3.19 8.53 -19.62
CA TRP A 208 4.24 8.51 -18.59
C TRP A 208 3.68 8.69 -17.18
N ARG A 209 2.76 9.65 -17.00
CA ARG A 209 2.08 9.85 -15.71
C ARG A 209 1.30 8.60 -15.29
N PHE A 210 0.67 7.92 -16.25
CA PHE A 210 0.00 6.66 -15.99
C PHE A 210 0.96 5.59 -15.46
N LEU A 211 2.13 5.42 -16.10
CA LEU A 211 3.16 4.47 -15.66
C LEU A 211 3.73 4.81 -14.29
N GLU A 212 3.92 6.09 -13.97
CA GLU A 212 4.37 6.54 -12.65
C GLU A 212 3.36 6.14 -11.56
N VAL A 213 2.07 6.42 -11.75
CA VAL A 213 1.02 6.03 -10.79
C VAL A 213 0.87 4.51 -10.71
N LEU A 214 0.98 3.81 -11.85
CA LEU A 214 0.95 2.35 -11.89
C LEU A 214 2.12 1.74 -11.11
N ALA A 215 3.33 2.31 -11.23
CA ALA A 215 4.51 1.86 -10.51
C ALA A 215 4.32 1.97 -8.99
N LEU A 216 3.72 3.06 -8.50
CA LEU A 216 3.34 3.18 -7.09
C LEU A 216 2.39 2.04 -6.68
N GLY A 217 1.38 1.75 -7.50
CA GLY A 217 0.43 0.67 -7.22
C GLY A 217 1.10 -0.70 -7.13
N VAL A 218 2.02 -1.00 -8.06
CA VAL A 218 2.83 -2.23 -8.03
C VAL A 218 3.68 -2.33 -6.76
N VAL A 219 4.32 -1.23 -6.33
CA VAL A 219 5.10 -1.21 -5.08
C VAL A 219 4.20 -1.49 -3.87
N ILE A 220 3.03 -0.84 -3.78
CA ILE A 220 2.07 -1.07 -2.69
C ILE A 220 1.66 -2.53 -2.64
N LEU A 221 1.17 -3.09 -3.76
CA LEU A 221 0.74 -4.49 -3.86
C LEU A 221 1.87 -5.46 -3.50
N THR A 222 3.10 -5.15 -3.93
CA THR A 222 4.27 -5.96 -3.60
C THR A 222 4.51 -5.99 -2.09
N VAL A 223 4.47 -4.84 -1.41
CA VAL A 223 4.62 -4.75 0.05
C VAL A 223 3.52 -5.53 0.77
N GLU A 224 2.29 -5.53 0.26
CA GLU A 224 1.19 -6.31 0.85
C GLU A 224 1.47 -7.81 0.73
N VAL A 225 1.73 -8.28 -0.49
CA VAL A 225 2.03 -9.68 -0.78
C VAL A 225 3.26 -10.16 0.00
N MET A 226 4.32 -9.33 0.12
CA MET A 226 5.51 -9.68 0.91
C MET A 226 5.18 -9.90 2.38
N GLY A 227 4.14 -9.28 2.94
CA GLY A 227 3.67 -9.57 4.30
C GLY A 227 3.26 -11.04 4.46
N PHE A 228 2.56 -11.60 3.47
CA PHE A 228 2.13 -12.99 3.47
C PHE A 228 3.30 -13.95 3.22
N PHE A 229 4.24 -13.59 2.36
CA PHE A 229 5.44 -14.42 2.15
C PHE A 229 6.34 -14.41 3.38
N LEU A 230 6.60 -13.25 3.99
CA LEU A 230 7.41 -13.14 5.20
C LEU A 230 6.84 -13.99 6.33
N LYS A 231 5.53 -13.88 6.62
CA LYS A 231 4.91 -14.68 7.68
C LYS A 231 5.04 -16.19 7.39
N PHE A 232 4.91 -16.60 6.12
CA PHE A 232 5.05 -17.99 5.73
C PHE A 232 6.49 -18.51 5.87
N VAL A 233 7.48 -17.82 5.27
CA VAL A 233 8.87 -18.30 5.28
C VAL A 233 9.49 -18.26 6.68
N LEU A 234 9.08 -17.31 7.52
CA LEU A 234 9.58 -17.15 8.90
C LEU A 234 8.75 -17.88 9.96
N TRP A 235 7.68 -18.58 9.57
CA TRP A 235 6.75 -19.24 10.50
C TRP A 235 6.16 -18.31 11.57
N ILE A 236 5.68 -17.14 11.14
CA ILE A 236 5.00 -16.18 12.01
C ILE A 236 3.49 -16.45 11.94
N PRO A 237 2.83 -16.84 13.05
CA PRO A 237 1.39 -17.05 13.08
C PRO A 237 0.63 -15.77 12.68
N PRO A 238 -0.53 -15.86 12.02
CA PRO A 238 -1.35 -14.69 11.65
C PRO A 238 -1.62 -13.72 12.82
N LEU A 239 -2.03 -14.27 13.97
CA LEU A 239 -2.36 -13.51 15.18
C LEU A 239 -1.14 -12.97 15.95
N ASN A 240 0.08 -13.29 15.52
CA ASN A 240 1.27 -12.82 16.23
C ASN A 240 1.44 -11.30 16.05
N PRO A 241 1.72 -10.53 17.12
CA PRO A 241 1.84 -9.08 17.06
C PRO A 241 2.88 -8.54 16.07
N LEU A 242 3.90 -9.33 15.70
CA LEU A 242 4.88 -8.91 14.70
C LEU A 242 4.25 -8.53 13.35
N ASN A 243 3.17 -9.21 12.94
CA ASN A 243 2.44 -8.86 11.73
C ASN A 243 1.80 -7.48 11.85
N SER A 244 1.14 -7.22 12.98
CA SER A 244 0.54 -5.91 13.29
C SER A 244 1.58 -4.80 13.41
N TYR A 245 2.74 -5.07 14.03
CA TYR A 245 3.84 -4.11 14.13
C TYR A 245 4.40 -3.77 12.75
N ARG A 246 4.59 -4.77 11.88
CA ARG A 246 5.02 -4.55 10.50
C ARG A 246 4.02 -3.67 9.74
N LEU A 247 2.73 -3.96 9.82
CA LEU A 247 1.67 -3.17 9.17
C LEU A 247 1.65 -1.73 9.69
N ALA A 248 1.78 -1.53 11.01
CA ALA A 248 1.83 -0.22 11.62
C ALA A 248 3.06 0.59 11.19
N ILE A 249 4.25 -0.02 11.17
CA ILE A 249 5.49 0.61 10.68
C ILE A 249 5.33 1.00 9.21
N TRP A 250 4.83 0.09 8.36
CA TRP A 250 4.59 0.38 6.96
C TRP A 250 3.61 1.52 6.75
N TRP A 251 2.50 1.55 7.49
CA TRP A 251 1.55 2.66 7.41
C TRP A 251 2.19 3.99 7.82
N LEU A 252 2.98 4.02 8.89
CA LEU A 252 3.66 5.24 9.35
C LEU A 252 4.74 5.73 8.37
N ILE A 253 5.45 4.83 7.69
CA ILE A 253 6.44 5.17 6.65
C ILE A 253 5.74 5.61 5.36
N ALA A 254 4.68 4.92 4.97
CA ALA A 254 4.03 5.14 3.69
C ALA A 254 3.22 6.45 3.65
N ASN A 255 2.71 6.93 4.79
CA ASN A 255 2.05 8.24 4.88
C ASN A 255 2.89 9.41 4.31
N PRO A 256 4.11 9.70 4.84
CA PRO A 256 4.98 10.70 4.26
C PRO A 256 5.52 10.29 2.89
N ALA A 257 5.82 9.01 2.65
CA ALA A 257 6.37 8.55 1.37
C ALA A 257 5.40 8.82 0.20
N ILE A 258 4.12 8.49 0.34
CA ILE A 258 3.14 8.67 -0.74
C ILE A 258 2.94 10.15 -1.07
N ARG A 259 2.98 11.04 -0.07
CA ARG A 259 2.96 12.50 -0.30
C ARG A 259 4.25 13.03 -0.93
N GLU A 260 5.40 12.55 -0.49
CA GLU A 260 6.69 12.86 -1.13
C GLU A 260 6.69 12.44 -2.60
N TYR A 261 6.14 11.26 -2.91
CA TYR A 261 6.02 10.77 -4.27
C TYR A 261 5.02 11.60 -5.09
N ASN A 262 3.83 11.90 -4.54
CA ASN A 262 2.84 12.72 -5.23
C ASN A 262 3.39 14.11 -5.57
N MET A 263 4.09 14.77 -4.64
CA MET A 263 4.75 16.06 -4.88
C MET A 263 5.90 15.95 -5.89
N PHE A 264 6.67 14.87 -5.87
CA PHE A 264 7.68 14.59 -6.88
C PHE A 264 7.05 14.46 -8.29
N LEU A 265 5.88 13.84 -8.41
CA LEU A 265 5.16 13.76 -9.67
C LEU A 265 4.66 15.13 -10.13
N GLN A 266 4.11 15.94 -9.22
CA GLN A 266 3.56 17.25 -9.57
C GLN A 266 4.62 18.33 -9.83
N SER A 267 5.84 18.16 -9.31
CA SER A 267 6.92 19.12 -9.49
C SER A 267 7.34 19.25 -10.96
N SER A 268 7.40 20.51 -11.42
CA SER A 268 7.96 20.92 -12.71
C SER A 268 9.47 21.15 -12.66
N ASP A 269 10.10 21.01 -11.48
CA ASP A 269 11.54 21.19 -11.33
C ASP A 269 12.32 20.06 -12.03
N MET A 270 13.31 20.45 -12.82
CA MET A 270 14.23 19.55 -13.52
C MET A 270 15.15 18.80 -12.55
N ASN A 271 15.45 19.38 -11.37
CA ASN A 271 16.31 18.80 -10.35
C ASN A 271 15.53 18.14 -9.19
N LYS A 272 14.25 17.81 -9.43
CA LYS A 272 13.40 17.17 -8.43
C LYS A 272 14.04 15.88 -7.90
N LYS A 273 14.05 15.74 -6.57
CA LYS A 273 14.57 14.56 -5.89
C LYS A 273 13.42 13.82 -5.21
N LEU A 274 13.47 12.50 -5.30
CA LEU A 274 12.56 11.64 -4.55
C LEU A 274 12.87 11.78 -3.04
N GLY A 275 11.82 11.86 -2.23
CA GLY A 275 11.94 12.12 -0.80
C GLY A 275 12.59 10.97 -0.01
N ALA A 276 13.04 11.27 1.20
CA ALA A 276 13.76 10.33 2.05
C ALA A 276 12.90 9.13 2.48
N PHE A 277 11.62 9.36 2.79
CA PHE A 277 10.70 8.26 3.16
C PHE A 277 10.39 7.36 1.97
N CYS A 278 10.33 7.89 0.76
CA CYS A 278 10.21 7.08 -0.45
C CYS A 278 11.41 6.14 -0.63
N TRP A 279 12.64 6.67 -0.54
CA TRP A 279 13.85 5.85 -0.64
C TRP A 279 13.94 4.81 0.47
N MET A 280 13.57 5.18 1.69
CA MET A 280 13.51 4.28 2.82
C MET A 280 12.49 3.14 2.58
N GLY A 281 11.28 3.49 2.17
CA GLY A 281 10.23 2.52 1.84
C GLY A 281 10.66 1.57 0.73
N LEU A 282 11.24 2.09 -0.37
CA LEU A 282 11.77 1.25 -1.46
C LEU A 282 12.87 0.31 -0.96
N SER A 283 13.79 0.80 -0.13
CA SER A 283 14.87 -0.02 0.44
C SER A 283 14.32 -1.16 1.30
N ILE A 284 13.34 -0.87 2.16
CA ILE A 284 12.67 -1.88 2.99
C ILE A 284 11.95 -2.91 2.10
N ALA A 285 11.17 -2.47 1.11
CA ALA A 285 10.48 -3.38 0.19
C ALA A 285 11.46 -4.31 -0.53
N ILE A 286 12.59 -3.78 -1.03
CA ILE A 286 13.64 -4.58 -1.67
C ILE A 286 14.20 -5.62 -0.69
N MET A 287 14.48 -5.22 0.55
CA MET A 287 15.02 -6.15 1.55
C MET A 287 14.05 -7.27 1.91
N GLU A 288 12.75 -6.95 2.05
CA GLU A 288 11.72 -7.97 2.26
C GLU A 288 11.64 -8.95 1.08
N ILE A 289 11.65 -8.45 -0.16
CA ILE A 289 11.68 -9.29 -1.36
C ILE A 289 12.91 -10.21 -1.36
N LEU A 290 14.10 -9.68 -1.06
CA LEU A 290 15.33 -10.47 -1.02
C LEU A 290 15.27 -11.57 0.04
N ILE A 291 14.70 -11.29 1.23
CA ILE A 291 14.49 -12.29 2.28
C ILE A 291 13.51 -13.36 1.80
N CYS A 292 12.36 -12.98 1.23
CA CYS A 292 11.37 -13.92 0.71
C CYS A 292 11.94 -14.80 -0.40
N VAL A 293 12.73 -14.24 -1.32
CA VAL A 293 13.41 -14.99 -2.38
C VAL A 293 14.46 -15.93 -1.79
N LYS A 294 15.30 -15.46 -0.87
CA LYS A 294 16.37 -16.28 -0.25
C LYS A 294 15.78 -17.43 0.55
N PHE A 295 14.83 -17.15 1.44
CA PHE A 295 14.25 -18.14 2.36
C PHE A 295 13.18 -19.00 1.68
N GLY A 296 12.55 -18.50 0.62
CA GLY A 296 11.57 -19.22 -0.19
C GLY A 296 12.15 -20.33 -1.08
N ARG A 297 13.47 -20.41 -1.25
CA ARG A 297 14.10 -21.45 -2.09
C ARG A 297 13.73 -22.85 -1.59
N GLY A 298 13.21 -23.67 -2.51
CA GLY A 298 12.78 -25.03 -2.22
C GLY A 298 11.47 -25.16 -1.45
N LEU A 299 10.76 -24.06 -1.15
CA LEU A 299 9.44 -24.10 -0.47
C LEU A 299 8.26 -24.09 -1.44
N PHE A 300 8.47 -23.65 -2.69
CA PHE A 300 7.41 -23.51 -3.69
C PHE A 300 7.68 -24.40 -4.90
N PRO A 301 7.48 -25.73 -4.80
CA PRO A 301 7.79 -26.66 -5.88
C PRO A 301 6.77 -26.61 -7.04
N ALA A 302 5.58 -26.08 -6.81
CA ALA A 302 4.53 -26.02 -7.82
C ALA A 302 4.92 -25.02 -8.94
N PRO A 303 4.85 -25.43 -10.23
CA PRO A 303 5.06 -24.51 -11.33
C PRO A 303 3.92 -23.49 -11.41
N VAL A 304 4.20 -22.33 -12.00
CA VAL A 304 3.18 -21.30 -12.23
C VAL A 304 2.09 -21.87 -13.15
N PRO A 305 0.80 -21.85 -12.76
CA PRO A 305 -0.28 -22.35 -13.58
C PRO A 305 -0.38 -21.61 -14.92
N LYS A 306 -0.67 -22.35 -16.01
CA LYS A 306 -0.77 -21.78 -17.36
C LYS A 306 -1.83 -20.67 -17.44
N GLN A 307 -2.91 -20.79 -16.67
CA GLN A 307 -3.97 -19.78 -16.58
C GLN A 307 -3.44 -18.45 -16.05
N VAL A 308 -2.57 -18.50 -15.04
CA VAL A 308 -1.94 -17.30 -14.46
C VAL A 308 -1.00 -16.66 -15.47
N ILE A 309 -0.16 -17.46 -16.14
CA ILE A 309 0.74 -16.96 -17.20
C ILE A 309 -0.06 -16.28 -18.32
N LEU A 310 -1.12 -16.92 -18.80
CA LEU A 310 -1.97 -16.39 -19.86
C LEU A 310 -2.65 -15.09 -19.42
N PHE A 311 -3.24 -15.06 -18.22
CA PHE A 311 -3.90 -13.88 -17.67
C PHE A 311 -2.96 -12.67 -17.65
N TRP A 312 -1.78 -12.80 -17.06
CA TRP A 312 -0.83 -11.68 -16.99
C TRP A 312 -0.26 -11.32 -18.35
N SER A 313 0.00 -12.30 -19.24
CA SER A 313 0.50 -12.03 -20.60
C SER A 313 -0.49 -11.20 -21.41
N VAL A 314 -1.78 -11.56 -21.37
CA VAL A 314 -2.84 -10.81 -22.07
C VAL A 314 -2.95 -9.39 -21.52
N ASN A 315 -2.91 -9.21 -20.20
CA ASN A 315 -3.00 -7.89 -19.58
C ASN A 315 -1.78 -7.01 -19.90
N ILE A 316 -0.57 -7.56 -19.86
CA ILE A 316 0.67 -6.84 -20.20
C ILE A 316 0.65 -6.42 -21.68
N VAL A 317 0.32 -7.33 -22.59
CA VAL A 317 0.22 -7.02 -24.03
C VAL A 317 -0.85 -5.97 -24.28
N GLY A 318 -2.03 -6.11 -23.66
CA GLY A 318 -3.10 -5.12 -23.72
C GLY A 318 -2.68 -3.74 -23.22
N LEU A 319 -1.96 -3.69 -22.09
CA LEU A 319 -1.42 -2.45 -21.54
C LEU A 319 -0.41 -1.79 -22.49
N VAL A 320 0.50 -2.57 -23.09
CA VAL A 320 1.48 -2.07 -24.08
C VAL A 320 0.76 -1.50 -25.30
N ILE A 321 -0.21 -2.23 -25.86
CA ILE A 321 -1.01 -1.75 -27.01
C ILE A 321 -1.74 -0.44 -26.66
N PHE A 322 -2.36 -0.38 -25.48
CA PHE A 322 -3.04 0.82 -25.00
C PHE A 322 -2.09 2.02 -24.90
N LEU A 323 -0.92 1.84 -24.27
CA LEU A 323 0.08 2.90 -24.10
C LEU A 323 0.69 3.34 -25.43
N CYS A 324 0.97 2.42 -26.35
CA CYS A 324 1.43 2.73 -27.70
C CYS A 324 0.38 3.52 -28.48
N GLY A 325 -0.89 3.10 -28.45
CA GLY A 325 -1.99 3.79 -29.09
C GLY A 325 -2.20 5.20 -28.55
N TRP A 326 -2.14 5.37 -27.23
CA TRP A 326 -2.24 6.69 -26.58
C TRP A 326 -1.06 7.59 -26.93
N THR A 327 0.17 7.06 -26.87
CA THR A 327 1.38 7.82 -27.25
C THR A 327 1.31 8.27 -28.71
N TYR A 328 0.86 7.39 -29.61
CA TYR A 328 0.66 7.72 -31.02
C TYR A 328 -0.42 8.79 -31.22
N LYS A 329 -1.54 8.73 -30.49
CA LYS A 329 -2.59 9.77 -30.50
C LYS A 329 -2.02 11.13 -30.10
N ASN A 330 -1.28 11.19 -28.99
CA ASN A 330 -0.66 12.42 -28.50
C ASN A 330 0.34 12.99 -29.52
N TYR A 331 1.15 12.13 -30.14
CA TYR A 331 2.07 12.54 -31.22
C TYR A 331 1.32 13.18 -32.40
N LYS A 332 0.21 12.57 -32.84
CA LYS A 332 -0.60 13.08 -33.96
C LYS A 332 -1.26 14.43 -33.63
N GLU A 333 -1.76 14.59 -32.42
CA GLU A 333 -2.36 15.86 -31.95
C GLU A 333 -1.31 16.97 -31.86
N ASN A 334 -0.13 16.69 -31.31
CA ASN A 334 0.99 17.65 -31.24
C ASN A 334 1.47 18.05 -32.63
N LYS A 335 1.60 17.11 -33.57
CA LYS A 335 1.96 17.40 -34.96
C LYS A 335 0.93 18.29 -35.65
N ARG A 336 -0.37 18.04 -35.44
CA ARG A 336 -1.46 18.88 -35.96
C ARG A 336 -1.44 20.30 -35.38
N ALA A 337 -1.19 20.42 -34.08
CA ALA A 337 -1.09 21.72 -33.40
C ALA A 337 0.12 22.53 -33.88
N GLY A 338 1.29 21.89 -34.05
CA GLY A 338 2.48 22.51 -34.63
C GLY A 338 2.25 23.02 -36.06
N ASN A 339 1.61 22.20 -36.90
CA ASN A 339 1.25 22.61 -38.27
C ASN A 339 0.28 23.81 -38.27
N LYS A 340 -0.70 23.87 -37.36
CA LYS A 340 -1.60 25.03 -37.23
C LYS A 340 -0.85 26.30 -36.81
N LYS A 341 0.02 26.24 -35.79
CA LYS A 341 0.83 27.39 -35.34
C LYS A 341 1.71 27.95 -36.47
N SER A 342 2.38 27.07 -37.23
CA SER A 342 3.23 27.50 -38.36
C SER A 342 2.44 28.24 -39.45
N LYS A 343 1.20 27.80 -39.73
CA LYS A 343 0.31 28.47 -40.70
C LYS A 343 -0.18 29.83 -40.18
N THR A 344 -0.49 29.94 -38.89
CA THR A 344 -0.88 31.21 -38.28
C THR A 344 0.27 32.21 -38.31
N GLU A 345 1.48 31.83 -37.89
CA GLU A 345 2.66 32.71 -37.92
C GLU A 345 3.04 33.18 -39.33
N GLN A 346 2.91 32.30 -40.34
CA GLN A 346 3.09 32.69 -41.75
C GLN A 346 2.02 33.68 -42.23
N SER A 347 0.79 33.58 -41.73
CA SER A 347 -0.28 34.53 -42.05
C SER A 347 -0.04 35.88 -41.39
N THR A 348 0.41 35.92 -40.13
CA THR A 348 0.67 37.19 -39.42
C THR A 348 1.85 37.94 -40.01
N LYS A 349 2.92 37.24 -40.43
CA LYS A 349 4.08 37.83 -41.12
C LYS A 349 3.78 38.38 -42.52
N LYS A 350 2.66 37.98 -43.14
CA LYS A 350 2.22 38.51 -44.44
C LYS A 350 1.35 39.78 -44.31
N LEU A 351 0.91 40.11 -43.09
CA LEU A 351 0.04 41.25 -42.79
C LEU A 351 0.79 42.41 -42.11
N SER A 352 2.07 42.22 -41.76
CA SER A 352 3.04 43.26 -41.33
C SER A 352 3.94 43.62 -42.49
#